data_AF-A0A7V7C594-F1
#
_entry.id   AF-A0A7V7C594-F1
#
_cell.length_a   1.000
_cell.length_b   1.000
_cell.length_c   1.000
_cell.angle_alpha   90.00
_cell.angle_beta   90.00
_cell.angle_gamma   90.00
#
_symmetry.space_group_name_H-M   'P 1'
#
loop_
_entity.id
_entity.type
_entity.pdbx_description
1 polymer ?
#
loop_
_entity_poly.entity_id
_entity_poly.type
_entity_poly.pdbx_seq_one_letter_code
_entity_poly.pdbx_strand_id
1 'polypeptide(L)'
;MLINNRVMVPIRFIAENLGAQVDWDEQTRTVTVQMDGQTLSLVIDQSPADFDTPPTIIKGRTFLPTRYVMEKLGADVHWAEVDQSVIIEK
;
A
#
# COMPACT_ATOMS: atom_id res chain seq x y z
N MET A 1 -8.89 4.35 -6.09
CA MET A 1 -9.69 3.49 -7.01
C MET A 1 -10.26 2.35 -6.20
N LEU A 2 -11.48 1.87 -6.47
CA LEU A 2 -12.03 0.68 -5.82
C LEU A 2 -11.79 -0.55 -6.71
N ILE A 3 -11.18 -1.60 -6.16
CA ILE A 3 -11.02 -2.92 -6.83
C ILE A 3 -11.43 -3.98 -5.81
N ASN A 4 -12.37 -4.87 -6.17
CA ASN A 4 -12.92 -5.89 -5.26
C ASN A 4 -13.38 -5.31 -3.91
N ASN A 5 -14.08 -4.18 -3.93
CA ASN A 5 -14.51 -3.45 -2.72
C ASN A 5 -13.36 -2.93 -1.81
N ARG A 6 -12.11 -2.96 -2.28
CA ARG A 6 -10.94 -2.43 -1.57
C ARG A 6 -10.47 -1.13 -2.19
N VAL A 7 -10.09 -0.20 -1.34
CA VAL A 7 -9.51 1.08 -1.76
C VAL A 7 -8.06 0.85 -2.14
N MET A 8 -7.80 1.07 -3.41
CA MET A 8 -6.50 0.97 -4.06
C MET A 8 -5.95 2.36 -4.26
N VAL A 9 -4.75 2.57 -3.72
CA VAL A 9 -4.04 3.85 -3.76
C VAL A 9 -2.63 3.64 -4.31
N PRO A 10 -2.07 4.62 -5.02
CA PRO A 10 -0.67 4.58 -5.40
C PRO A 10 0.17 4.63 -4.12
N ILE A 11 0.86 3.54 -3.79
CA ILE A 11 1.48 3.40 -2.47
C ILE A 11 2.51 4.49 -2.19
N ARG A 12 3.30 4.85 -3.21
CA ARG A 12 4.32 5.90 -3.12
C ARG A 12 3.75 7.23 -2.64
N PHE A 13 2.58 7.63 -3.16
CA PHE A 13 1.96 8.90 -2.81
C PHE A 13 1.59 8.98 -1.33
N ILE A 14 1.09 7.89 -0.76
CA ILE A 14 0.67 7.89 0.65
C ILE A 14 1.86 7.67 1.58
N ALA A 15 2.70 6.70 1.26
CA ALA A 15 3.88 6.35 2.04
C ALA A 15 4.81 7.56 2.22
N GLU A 16 5.15 8.29 1.16
CA GLU A 16 6.01 9.47 1.24
C GLU A 16 5.40 10.60 2.09
N ASN A 17 4.08 10.83 1.99
CA ASN A 17 3.39 11.82 2.83
C ASN A 17 3.39 11.46 4.32
N LEU A 18 3.54 10.17 4.65
CA LEU A 18 3.63 9.68 6.03
C LEU A 18 5.09 9.56 6.51
N GLY A 19 6.06 9.96 5.69
CA GLY A 19 7.49 9.87 6.01
C GLY A 19 8.10 8.49 5.75
N ALA A 20 7.40 7.60 5.05
CA ALA A 20 7.93 6.31 4.64
C ALA A 20 8.71 6.43 3.31
N GLN A 21 9.80 5.68 3.21
CA GLN A 21 10.60 5.54 1.99
C GLN A 21 10.06 4.37 1.15
N VAL A 22 9.93 4.56 -0.16
CA VAL A 22 9.44 3.52 -1.10
C VAL A 22 10.45 3.27 -2.20
N ASP A 23 11.02 2.08 -2.21
CA ASP A 23 11.94 1.59 -3.23
C ASP A 23 11.26 0.58 -4.15
N TRP A 24 11.57 0.65 -5.44
CA TRP A 24 11.08 -0.28 -6.46
C TRP A 24 12.28 -0.98 -7.11
N ASP A 25 12.30 -2.30 -7.02
CA ASP A 25 13.22 -3.16 -7.74
C ASP A 25 12.53 -3.72 -8.99
N GLU A 26 12.97 -3.29 -10.17
CA GLU A 26 12.43 -3.72 -11.45
C GLU A 26 12.83 -5.15 -11.83
N GLN A 27 14.00 -5.64 -11.39
CA GLN A 27 14.48 -6.99 -11.71
C GLN A 27 13.63 -8.05 -11.02
N THR A 28 13.33 -7.81 -9.74
CA THR A 28 12.53 -8.73 -8.92
C THR A 28 11.05 -8.36 -8.89
N ARG A 29 10.68 -7.21 -9.49
CA ARG A 29 9.33 -6.61 -9.41
C ARG A 29 8.87 -6.47 -7.96
N THR A 30 9.76 -5.98 -7.09
CA THR A 30 9.52 -5.86 -5.65
C THR A 30 9.39 -4.40 -5.24
N VAL A 31 8.32 -4.07 -4.52
CA VAL A 31 8.20 -2.81 -3.78
C VAL A 31 8.67 -3.03 -2.35
N THR A 32 9.61 -2.21 -1.88
CA THR A 32 10.02 -2.15 -0.48
C THR A 32 9.56 -0.82 0.11
N VAL A 33 8.84 -0.87 1.23
CA VAL A 33 8.39 0.31 1.97
C VAL A 33 9.03 0.29 3.35
N GLN A 34 9.70 1.37 3.73
CA GLN A 34 10.37 1.51 5.03
C GLN A 34 9.80 2.71 5.79
N MET A 35 9.37 2.50 7.02
CA MET A 35 8.83 3.56 7.88
C MET A 35 9.21 3.27 9.33
N ASP A 36 9.85 4.22 10.03
CA ASP A 36 10.20 4.10 11.46
C ASP A 36 10.86 2.76 11.87
N GLY A 37 11.74 2.23 11.02
CA GLY A 37 12.43 0.95 11.26
C GLY A 37 11.63 -0.30 10.90
N GLN A 38 10.37 -0.17 10.49
CA GLN A 38 9.58 -1.25 9.91
C GLN A 38 9.83 -1.32 8.40
N THR A 39 10.04 -2.52 7.88
CA THR A 39 10.26 -2.76 6.44
C THR A 39 9.22 -3.75 5.93
N LEU A 40 8.51 -3.35 4.89
CA LEU A 40 7.54 -4.16 4.17
C LEU A 40 8.03 -4.37 2.74
N SER A 41 8.33 -5.62 2.37
CA SER A 41 8.67 -5.98 0.99
C SER A 41 7.53 -6.76 0.35
N LEU A 42 7.12 -6.34 -0.84
CA LEU A 42 5.99 -6.85 -1.59
C LEU A 42 6.39 -7.12 -3.03
N VAL A 43 6.30 -8.38 -3.46
CA VAL A 43 6.55 -8.77 -4.85
C VAL A 43 5.26 -8.63 -5.65
N ILE A 44 5.29 -7.92 -6.76
CA ILE A 44 4.16 -7.79 -7.68
C ILE A 44 3.90 -9.14 -8.35
N ASP A 45 2.62 -9.51 -8.50
CA ASP A 45 2.14 -10.80 -9.01
C ASP A 45 2.36 -12.01 -8.09
N GLN A 46 3.00 -11.86 -6.93
CA GLN A 46 2.93 -12.84 -5.86
C GLN A 46 1.87 -12.37 -4.86
N SER A 47 0.74 -13.07 -4.80
CA SER A 47 -0.25 -12.86 -3.75
C SER A 47 0.24 -13.56 -2.49
N PRO A 48 0.60 -12.85 -1.41
CA PRO A 48 0.74 -13.50 -0.11
C PRO A 48 -0.57 -14.22 0.23
N ALA A 49 -0.53 -15.37 0.90
CA ALA A 49 -1.70 -16.21 1.14
C ALA A 49 -2.85 -15.50 1.90
N ASP A 50 -2.59 -14.36 2.54
CA ASP A 50 -3.56 -13.52 3.26
C ASP A 50 -4.17 -12.37 2.43
N PHE A 51 -3.98 -12.38 1.10
CA PHE A 51 -4.47 -11.33 0.22
C PHE A 51 -5.73 -11.73 -0.56
N ASP A 52 -6.84 -11.01 -0.31
CA ASP A 52 -8.04 -11.09 -1.16
C ASP A 52 -7.90 -10.26 -2.46
N THR A 53 -6.87 -9.41 -2.59
CA THR A 53 -6.68 -8.57 -3.79
C THR A 53 -5.21 -8.27 -4.04
N PRO A 54 -4.56 -8.94 -4.99
CA PRO A 54 -3.11 -8.85 -5.17
C PRO A 54 -2.64 -7.42 -5.49
N PRO A 55 -1.38 -7.08 -5.18
CA PRO A 55 -0.75 -5.86 -5.65
C PRO A 55 -0.85 -5.78 -7.18
N THR A 56 -1.25 -4.63 -7.72
CA THR A 56 -1.49 -4.47 -9.16
C THR A 56 -0.83 -3.20 -9.69
N ILE A 57 -0.26 -3.28 -10.88
CA ILE A 57 0.30 -2.11 -11.59
C ILE A 57 -0.76 -1.59 -12.57
N ILE A 58 -1.18 -0.34 -12.38
CA ILE A 58 -2.11 0.34 -13.29
C ILE A 58 -1.42 1.59 -13.81
N LYS A 59 -1.25 1.69 -15.14
CA LYS A 59 -0.61 2.83 -15.81
C LYS A 59 0.80 3.16 -15.26
N GLY A 60 1.60 2.13 -14.97
CA GLY A 60 2.97 2.30 -14.46
C GLY A 60 3.07 2.73 -13.00
N ARG A 61 1.97 2.73 -12.24
CA ARG A 61 1.95 2.98 -10.79
C ARG A 61 1.53 1.71 -10.08
N THR A 62 2.22 1.39 -8.98
CA THR A 62 1.83 0.28 -8.12
C THR A 62 0.68 0.69 -7.20
N PHE A 63 -0.41 -0.05 -7.31
CA PHE A 63 -1.58 0.07 -6.45
C PHE A 63 -1.63 -1.08 -5.47
N LEU A 64 -1.78 -0.72 -4.20
CA LEU A 64 -1.90 -1.64 -3.08
C LEU A 64 -3.11 -1.27 -2.23
N PRO A 65 -3.75 -2.25 -1.57
CA PRO A 65 -4.74 -1.96 -0.55
C PRO A 65 -4.11 -1.14 0.57
N THR A 66 -4.61 0.07 0.81
CA THR A 66 -3.99 1.03 1.75
C THR A 66 -3.85 0.45 3.16
N ARG A 67 -4.92 -0.19 3.64
CA ARG A 67 -4.99 -0.78 4.98
C ARG A 67 -3.84 -1.74 5.26
N TYR A 68 -3.49 -2.60 4.30
CA TYR A 68 -2.44 -3.59 4.47
C TYR A 68 -1.08 -2.95 4.73
N VAL A 69 -0.71 -1.96 3.91
CA VAL A 69 0.60 -1.34 4.03
C VAL A 69 0.69 -0.58 5.34
N MET A 70 -0.35 0.16 5.70
CA MET A 70 -0.34 0.96 6.92
C MET A 70 -0.36 0.10 8.17
N GLU A 71 -1.20 -0.93 8.27
CA GLU A 71 -1.21 -1.84 9.43
C GLU A 71 0.15 -2.52 9.63
N LYS A 72 0.82 -2.94 8.55
CA LYS A 72 2.16 -3.55 8.60
C LYS A 72 3.28 -2.55 8.91
N LEU A 73 3.01 -1.27 8.74
CA LEU A 73 3.90 -0.18 9.11
C LEU A 73 3.51 0.44 10.48
N GLY A 74 2.49 -0.11 11.15
CA GLY A 74 2.01 0.36 12.45
C GLY A 74 1.19 1.66 12.41
N ALA A 75 0.65 2.03 11.25
CA ALA A 75 -0.29 3.13 11.08
C ALA A 75 -1.74 2.62 11.04
N ASP A 76 -2.63 3.27 11.78
CA ASP A 76 -4.04 2.93 11.81
C ASP A 76 -4.77 3.57 10.63
N VAL A 77 -5.55 2.77 9.91
CA VAL A 77 -6.30 3.22 8.73
C VAL A 77 -7.78 3.07 8.94
N HIS A 78 -8.45 4.21 8.94
CA HIS A 78 -9.89 4.30 9.05
C HIS A 78 -10.49 4.81 7.75
N TRP A 79 -11.59 4.18 7.34
CA TRP A 79 -12.38 4.65 6.22
C TRP A 79 -13.37 5.68 6.73
N ALA A 80 -13.29 6.93 6.25
CA ALA A 80 -14.29 7.94 6.50
C ALA A 80 -15.41 7.81 5.45
N GLU A 81 -16.55 7.26 5.87
CA GLU A 81 -17.71 7.04 5.01
C GLU A 81 -18.32 8.34 4.47
N VAL A 82 -18.22 9.43 5.23
CA VAL A 82 -18.83 10.74 4.90
C VAL A 82 -18.17 11.37 3.67
N ASP A 83 -16.84 11.28 3.57
CA ASP A 83 -16.06 11.94 2.52
C ASP A 83 -15.48 10.96 1.50
N GLN A 84 -15.85 9.67 1.59
CA GLN A 84 -15.25 8.57 0.83
C GLN A 84 -13.71 8.62 0.84
N SER A 85 -13.16 8.99 2.00
CA SER A 85 -11.76 9.33 2.18
C SER A 85 -11.09 8.33 3.10
N VAL A 86 -9.83 8.01 2.79
CA VAL A 86 -9.00 7.19 3.66
C VAL A 86 -8.31 8.12 4.65
N ILE A 87 -8.62 7.96 5.94
CA ILE A 87 -7.94 8.65 7.02
C ILE A 87 -6.86 7.72 7.57
N ILE A 88 -5.66 8.26 7.76
CA ILE A 88 -4.52 7.54 8.29
C ILE A 88 -4.07 8.29 9.53
N GLU A 89 -4.09 7.61 10.67
CA GLU A 89 -3.68 8.13 11.97
C GLU A 89 -2.43 7.41 12.44
N LYS A 90 -1.59 8.14 13.19
CA LYS A 90 -0.33 7.67 13.78
C LYS A 90 -0.30 8.08 15.25
#